data_AF-A0AAX4HLV6-F1
#
_entry.id   AF-A0AAX4HLV6-F1
#
_cell.length_a   1.000
_cell.length_b   1.000
_cell.length_c   1.000
_cell.angle_alpha   90.00
_cell.angle_beta   90.00
_cell.angle_gamma   90.00
#
_symmetry.space_group_name_H-M   'P 1'
#
loop_
_entity.id
_entity.type
_entity.pdbx_description
1 polymer ?
#
loop_
_entity_poly.entity_id
_entity_poly.type
_entity_poly.pdbx_seq_one_letter_code
_entity_poly.pdbx_strand_id
1 'polypeptide(L)'
;MEIKKNLSHAEEKEQSERDFYDHNLSDLSELNRVLFTTIETLEKSSIPYAIIGGVAVKSLGRPRVTHDIDLFVRPDDAEKVLEVLEAKGFTTQKRDPFWLFKAWQDEILVDVIFKSSGDIYFDEEVRAHVRRVPYLGSYVNAISPEDFLVIKAAAHQEHNPHHWHDALAVLKQGNLDWDYLLKRAKHAPRRILALLIYGQSNDIAVPNEVIQKLYRGVFESPVYMPESIVYPYRHDLAHMSATSEEGTESPIYVKGKIMEALTTDERIAEHDVKVVVSDKTIVAKGEVFTEEQKDAVNEVIHEIAPSYECKNLVNVRILHAPEGSEAIK
;
A
#
# COMPACT_ATOMS: atom_id res chain seq x y z
N MET A 1 -19.10 29.12 23.55
CA MET A 1 -18.06 28.19 23.08
C MET A 1 -17.92 27.12 24.15
N GLU A 2 -18.76 26.08 24.10
CA GLU A 2 -18.65 24.97 25.05
C GLU A 2 -17.47 24.10 24.64
N ILE A 3 -16.46 24.04 25.52
CA ILE A 3 -15.34 23.11 25.42
C ILE A 3 -15.93 21.73 25.70
N LYS A 4 -16.08 20.91 24.66
CA LYS A 4 -16.63 19.55 24.79
C LYS A 4 -15.71 18.69 25.66
N LYS A 5 -16.32 17.98 26.60
CA LYS A 5 -15.70 17.00 27.50
C LYS A 5 -15.14 15.85 26.67
N ASN A 6 -13.87 15.48 26.89
CA ASN A 6 -13.34 14.22 26.38
C ASN A 6 -14.16 13.06 26.96
N LEU A 7 -14.45 12.06 26.13
CA LEU A 7 -15.09 10.81 26.58
C LEU A 7 -14.23 10.19 27.68
N SER A 8 -14.86 9.61 28.69
CA SER A 8 -14.13 8.81 29.67
C SER A 8 -13.57 7.56 29.00
N HIS A 9 -12.48 7.03 29.53
CA HIS A 9 -11.86 5.80 29.01
C HIS A 9 -12.83 4.60 28.97
N ALA A 10 -13.84 4.57 29.86
CA ALA A 10 -14.88 3.56 29.85
C ALA A 10 -15.86 3.75 28.67
N GLU A 11 -16.25 5.00 28.39
CA GLU A 11 -17.05 5.33 27.20
C GLU A 11 -16.27 5.08 25.91
N GLU A 12 -14.96 5.36 25.88
CA GLU A 12 -14.08 5.03 24.73
C GLU A 12 -13.98 3.52 24.49
N LYS A 13 -13.88 2.72 25.56
CA LYS A 13 -13.78 1.26 25.45
C LYS A 13 -15.11 0.63 25.04
N GLU A 14 -16.21 1.03 25.65
CA GLU A 14 -17.55 0.58 25.30
C GLU A 14 -17.93 1.02 23.87
N GLN A 15 -17.45 2.19 23.45
CA GLN A 15 -17.59 2.68 22.09
C GLN A 15 -16.69 1.93 21.11
N SER A 16 -15.45 1.60 21.46
CA SER A 16 -14.56 0.77 20.64
C SER A 16 -15.06 -0.67 20.52
N GLU A 17 -15.69 -1.21 21.56
CA GLU A 17 -16.34 -2.53 21.51
C GLU A 17 -17.58 -2.48 20.60
N ARG A 18 -18.45 -1.48 20.72
CA ARG A 18 -19.55 -1.24 19.77
C ARG A 18 -19.05 -1.12 18.34
N ASP A 19 -18.09 -0.21 18.11
CA ASP A 19 -17.49 -0.01 16.79
C ASP A 19 -16.88 -1.31 16.25
N PHE A 20 -16.27 -2.19 17.08
CA PHE A 20 -15.71 -3.48 16.63
C PHE A 20 -16.76 -4.54 16.29
N TYR A 21 -17.85 -4.64 17.06
CA TYR A 21 -18.93 -5.59 16.79
C TYR A 21 -19.84 -5.17 15.63
N ASP A 22 -20.01 -3.85 15.41
CA ASP A 22 -20.80 -3.28 14.31
C ASP A 22 -20.25 -3.63 12.91
N HIS A 23 -18.96 -3.97 12.80
CA HIS A 23 -18.31 -4.32 11.53
C HIS A 23 -18.44 -5.79 11.11
N ASN A 24 -19.16 -6.67 11.81
CA ASN A 24 -19.01 -8.12 11.62
C ASN A 24 -20.27 -8.96 11.34
N LEU A 25 -21.46 -8.37 11.15
CA LEU A 25 -22.71 -9.17 11.08
C LEU A 25 -23.80 -8.65 10.12
N SER A 26 -23.45 -8.09 8.97
CA SER A 26 -24.48 -7.53 8.06
C SER A 26 -24.96 -8.53 7.00
N ASP A 27 -26.27 -8.78 6.94
CA ASP A 27 -26.90 -9.39 5.76
C ASP A 27 -26.72 -8.45 4.56
N LEU A 28 -26.23 -8.97 3.43
CA LEU A 28 -26.04 -8.21 2.20
C LEU A 28 -27.37 -7.62 1.68
N SER A 29 -28.50 -8.29 1.93
CA SER A 29 -29.81 -7.76 1.56
C SER A 29 -30.13 -6.48 2.34
N GLU A 30 -29.88 -6.50 3.65
CA GLU A 30 -30.10 -5.36 4.54
C GLU A 30 -29.15 -4.20 4.21
N LEU A 31 -27.86 -4.48 4.03
CA LEU A 31 -26.87 -3.47 3.62
C LEU A 31 -27.30 -2.74 2.34
N ASN A 32 -27.73 -3.49 1.32
CA ASN A 32 -28.15 -2.89 0.06
C ASN A 32 -29.46 -2.08 0.22
N ARG A 33 -30.41 -2.55 1.04
CA ARG A 33 -31.63 -1.79 1.31
C ARG A 33 -31.32 -0.47 2.01
N VAL A 34 -30.47 -0.49 3.03
CA VAL A 34 -30.08 0.72 3.77
C VAL A 34 -29.30 1.65 2.85
N LEU A 35 -28.35 1.14 2.06
CA LEU A 35 -27.62 1.93 1.05
C LEU A 35 -28.56 2.64 0.09
N PHE A 36 -29.53 1.94 -0.49
CA PHE A 36 -30.47 2.57 -1.44
C PHE A 36 -31.40 3.57 -0.76
N THR A 37 -31.85 3.29 0.47
CA THR A 37 -32.67 4.23 1.26
C THR A 37 -31.89 5.51 1.56
N THR A 38 -30.63 5.37 1.99
CA THR A 38 -29.70 6.48 2.22
C THR A 38 -29.52 7.31 0.95
N ILE A 39 -29.16 6.67 -0.17
CA ILE A 39 -28.94 7.34 -1.47
C ILE A 39 -30.19 8.08 -1.93
N GLU A 40 -31.35 7.43 -1.91
CA GLU A 40 -32.62 8.05 -2.33
C GLU A 40 -32.93 9.29 -1.47
N THR A 41 -32.61 9.24 -0.18
CA THR A 41 -32.81 10.35 0.76
C THR A 41 -31.93 11.54 0.45
N LEU A 42 -30.63 11.31 0.18
CA LEU A 42 -29.68 12.35 -0.21
C LEU A 42 -30.07 12.98 -1.56
N GLU A 43 -30.43 12.16 -2.55
CA GLU A 43 -30.81 12.61 -3.89
C GLU A 43 -32.10 13.45 -3.87
N LYS A 44 -33.15 13.00 -3.15
CA LYS A 44 -34.38 13.78 -2.98
C LYS A 44 -34.15 15.11 -2.27
N SER A 45 -33.14 15.16 -1.39
CA SER A 45 -32.77 16.37 -0.65
C SER A 45 -31.75 17.25 -1.39
N SER A 46 -31.36 16.85 -2.61
CA SER A 46 -30.34 17.50 -3.43
C SER A 46 -29.01 17.72 -2.71
N ILE A 47 -28.62 16.77 -1.86
CA ILE A 47 -27.35 16.81 -1.11
C ILE A 47 -26.27 16.09 -1.94
N PRO A 48 -25.19 16.78 -2.35
CA PRO A 48 -24.07 16.16 -3.03
C PRO A 48 -23.34 15.17 -2.12
N TYR A 49 -22.99 14.00 -2.66
CA TYR A 49 -22.27 12.96 -1.93
C TYR A 49 -21.45 12.08 -2.88
N ALA A 50 -20.53 11.31 -2.31
CA ALA A 50 -19.93 10.15 -2.96
C ALA A 50 -19.77 8.98 -1.99
N ILE A 51 -19.91 7.77 -2.49
CA ILE A 51 -19.53 6.55 -1.77
C ILE A 51 -18.01 6.37 -1.89
N ILE A 52 -17.33 6.17 -0.75
CA ILE A 52 -15.86 5.98 -0.69
C ILE A 52 -15.43 4.62 -0.15
N GLY A 53 -16.38 3.84 0.36
CA GLY A 53 -16.17 2.57 1.08
C GLY A 53 -16.08 1.34 0.21
N GLY A 54 -16.15 0.16 0.83
CA GLY A 54 -16.07 -1.13 0.13
C GLY A 54 -17.08 -1.31 -1.02
N VAL A 55 -18.24 -0.65 -0.92
CA VAL A 55 -19.26 -0.56 -1.99
C VAL A 55 -18.68 0.08 -3.26
N ALA A 56 -17.90 1.17 -3.13
CA ALA A 56 -17.21 1.82 -4.25
C ALA A 56 -16.06 0.97 -4.81
N VAL A 57 -15.39 0.17 -3.98
CA VAL A 57 -14.25 -0.67 -4.42
C VAL A 57 -14.70 -1.88 -5.23
N LYS A 58 -15.95 -2.33 -5.07
CA LYS A 58 -16.47 -3.48 -5.84
C LYS A 58 -16.49 -3.20 -7.35
N SER A 59 -16.77 -1.96 -7.76
CA SER A 59 -16.64 -1.54 -9.16
C SER A 59 -15.19 -1.18 -9.54
N LEU A 60 -14.34 -0.84 -8.57
CA LEU A 60 -12.98 -0.33 -8.77
C LEU A 60 -11.84 -1.36 -8.54
N GLY A 61 -12.13 -2.65 -8.34
CA GLY A 61 -11.15 -3.71 -8.57
C GLY A 61 -10.83 -4.64 -7.40
N ARG A 62 -11.47 -4.45 -6.24
CA ARG A 62 -11.39 -5.45 -5.17
C ARG A 62 -12.76 -5.65 -4.51
N PRO A 63 -13.49 -6.74 -4.84
CA PRO A 63 -14.71 -7.07 -4.10
C PRO A 63 -14.32 -7.40 -2.66
N ARG A 64 -14.83 -6.59 -1.72
CA ARG A 64 -14.79 -6.88 -0.28
C ARG A 64 -16.20 -6.90 0.26
N VAL A 65 -16.40 -7.74 1.27
CA VAL A 65 -17.55 -7.60 2.16
C VAL A 65 -17.24 -6.42 3.06
N THR A 66 -18.06 -5.37 2.97
CA THR A 66 -18.06 -4.21 3.86
C THR A 66 -19.38 -4.27 4.61
N HIS A 67 -19.37 -3.91 5.88
CA HIS A 67 -20.53 -4.04 6.76
C HIS A 67 -21.17 -2.67 7.07
N ASP A 68 -20.55 -1.63 6.53
CA ASP A 68 -20.84 -0.22 6.70
C ASP A 68 -20.96 0.50 5.35
N ILE A 69 -21.59 1.67 5.38
CA ILE A 69 -21.76 2.56 4.23
C ILE A 69 -20.99 3.86 4.49
N ASP A 70 -19.88 4.03 3.80
CA ASP A 70 -19.10 5.28 3.85
C ASP A 70 -19.64 6.32 2.86
N LEU A 71 -20.38 7.32 3.38
CA LEU A 71 -20.77 8.53 2.66
C LEU A 71 -19.70 9.61 2.83
N PHE A 72 -19.28 10.22 1.73
CA PHE A 72 -18.44 11.41 1.74
C PHE A 72 -19.24 12.63 1.32
N VAL A 73 -19.33 13.62 2.20
CA VAL A 73 -20.17 14.82 2.05
C VAL A 73 -19.39 16.07 2.47
N ARG A 74 -19.92 17.25 2.14
CA ARG A 74 -19.33 18.51 2.64
C ARG A 74 -19.47 18.61 4.16
N PRO A 75 -18.47 19.19 4.85
CA PRO A 75 -18.62 19.54 6.27
C PRO A 75 -19.89 20.34 6.56
N ASP A 76 -20.20 21.32 5.70
CA ASP A 76 -21.37 22.19 5.84
C ASP A 76 -22.70 21.44 5.64
N ASP A 77 -22.70 20.33 4.91
CA ASP A 77 -23.88 19.50 4.65
C ASP A 77 -24.04 18.38 5.68
N ALA A 78 -23.02 18.07 6.48
CA ALA A 78 -22.99 16.90 7.35
C ALA A 78 -24.14 16.89 8.39
N GLU A 79 -24.49 18.04 8.96
CA GLU A 79 -25.62 18.14 9.89
C GLU A 79 -26.96 17.93 9.18
N LYS A 80 -27.13 18.54 8.01
CA LYS A 80 -28.33 18.37 7.17
C LYS A 80 -28.50 16.92 6.73
N VAL A 81 -27.40 16.20 6.48
CA VAL A 81 -27.43 14.75 6.18
C VAL A 81 -28.03 13.97 7.35
N LEU A 82 -27.62 14.26 8.60
CA LEU A 82 -28.23 13.61 9.76
C LEU A 82 -29.72 13.93 9.87
N GLU A 83 -30.12 15.19 9.69
CA GLU A 83 -31.53 15.60 9.77
C GLU A 83 -32.42 14.84 8.77
N VAL A 84 -31.98 14.71 7.51
CA VAL A 84 -32.77 14.02 6.48
C VAL A 84 -32.79 12.50 6.67
N LEU A 85 -31.71 11.92 7.20
CA LEU A 85 -31.65 10.50 7.56
C LEU A 85 -32.52 10.21 8.78
N GLU A 86 -32.49 11.07 9.80
CA GLU A 86 -33.35 10.96 10.99
C GLU A 86 -34.84 11.03 10.60
N ALA A 87 -35.20 11.95 9.69
CA ALA A 87 -36.55 12.02 9.12
C ALA A 87 -36.97 10.75 8.34
N LYS A 88 -36.01 9.87 7.99
CA LYS A 88 -36.21 8.57 7.36
C LYS A 88 -36.12 7.39 8.33
N GLY A 89 -36.09 7.67 9.63
CA GLY A 89 -36.07 6.67 10.69
C GLY A 89 -34.68 6.13 11.02
N PHE A 90 -33.62 6.82 10.60
CA PHE A 90 -32.27 6.50 11.05
C PHE A 90 -32.06 7.05 12.47
N THR A 91 -31.36 6.29 13.31
CA THR A 91 -30.77 6.85 14.54
C THR A 91 -29.50 7.59 14.15
N THR A 92 -29.26 8.81 14.64
CA THR A 92 -28.09 9.61 14.25
C THR A 92 -27.26 10.07 15.45
N GLN A 93 -25.96 10.26 15.25
CA GLN A 93 -25.04 10.72 16.29
C GLN A 93 -23.91 11.58 15.71
N LYS A 94 -23.69 12.75 16.31
CA LYS A 94 -22.52 13.59 16.04
C LYS A 94 -21.28 13.03 16.77
N ARG A 95 -20.66 12.00 16.19
CA ARG A 95 -19.55 11.23 16.80
C ARG A 95 -18.27 12.05 16.96
N ASP A 96 -17.74 12.57 15.85
CA ASP A 96 -16.54 13.40 15.84
C ASP A 96 -16.77 14.63 14.95
N PRO A 97 -16.87 15.83 15.55
CA PRO A 97 -17.15 17.06 14.80
C PRO A 97 -16.02 17.47 13.84
N PHE A 98 -14.86 16.82 13.90
CA PHE A 98 -13.73 17.15 13.02
C PHE A 98 -13.68 16.34 11.73
N TRP A 99 -14.31 15.15 11.67
CA TRP A 99 -14.21 14.33 10.47
C TRP A 99 -15.41 13.41 10.13
N LEU A 100 -16.24 13.00 11.10
CA LEU A 100 -17.29 11.99 10.86
C LEU A 100 -18.48 12.09 11.82
N PHE A 101 -19.68 11.97 11.26
CA PHE A 101 -20.89 11.61 12.01
C PHE A 101 -21.38 10.21 11.67
N LYS A 102 -22.24 9.64 12.51
CA LYS A 102 -22.77 8.29 12.32
C LYS A 102 -24.29 8.30 12.23
N ALA A 103 -24.83 7.41 11.40
CA ALA A 103 -26.24 7.10 11.34
C ALA A 103 -26.44 5.58 11.26
N TRP A 104 -27.54 5.09 11.80
CA TRP A 104 -27.86 3.66 11.81
C TRP A 104 -29.30 3.48 11.37
N GLN A 105 -29.53 2.45 10.57
CA GLN A 105 -30.85 1.92 10.30
C GLN A 105 -30.73 0.40 10.35
N ASP A 106 -31.55 -0.21 11.21
CA ASP A 106 -31.38 -1.61 11.61
C ASP A 106 -29.96 -1.84 12.15
N GLU A 107 -29.29 -2.92 11.77
CA GLU A 107 -27.92 -3.24 12.17
C GLU A 107 -26.85 -2.68 11.19
N ILE A 108 -27.24 -1.75 10.31
CA ILE A 108 -26.34 -1.19 9.29
C ILE A 108 -25.88 0.21 9.68
N LEU A 109 -24.56 0.37 9.80
CA LEU A 109 -23.90 1.65 10.01
C LEU A 109 -23.73 2.43 8.71
N VAL A 110 -24.03 3.73 8.77
CA VAL A 110 -23.72 4.73 7.74
C VAL A 110 -22.78 5.76 8.34
N ASP A 111 -21.54 5.76 7.86
CA ASP A 111 -20.52 6.73 8.22
C ASP A 111 -20.65 7.97 7.31
N VAL A 112 -20.99 9.12 7.90
CA VAL A 112 -21.12 10.42 7.24
C VAL A 112 -19.80 11.19 7.36
N ILE A 113 -18.85 10.80 6.53
CA ILE A 113 -17.49 11.33 6.49
C ILE A 113 -17.51 12.69 5.80
N PHE A 114 -16.84 13.67 6.38
CA PHE A 114 -16.64 14.99 5.76
C PHE A 114 -15.18 15.44 5.70
N LYS A 115 -14.29 14.65 6.31
CA LYS A 115 -12.83 14.76 6.17
C LYS A 115 -12.20 13.37 6.14
N SER A 116 -11.31 13.13 5.19
CA SER A 116 -10.58 11.87 5.05
C SER A 116 -9.06 12.06 5.19
N SER A 117 -8.32 10.96 5.17
CA SER A 117 -6.86 10.97 5.31
C SER A 117 -6.18 11.83 4.26
N GLY A 118 -5.09 12.53 4.63
CA GLY A 118 -4.44 13.51 3.78
C GLY A 118 -5.11 14.89 3.78
N ASP A 119 -5.95 15.18 4.78
CA ASP A 119 -6.74 16.41 4.88
C ASP A 119 -7.60 16.66 3.63
N ILE A 120 -8.20 15.59 3.10
CA ILE A 120 -9.07 15.63 1.93
C ILE A 120 -10.51 15.85 2.38
N TYR A 121 -11.18 16.83 1.76
CA TYR A 121 -12.59 17.18 2.00
C TYR A 121 -13.40 16.91 0.73
N PHE A 122 -14.73 16.76 0.86
CA PHE A 122 -15.64 16.72 -0.29
C PHE A 122 -15.87 18.13 -0.86
N ASP A 123 -14.79 18.74 -1.35
CA ASP A 123 -14.80 20.06 -1.95
C ASP A 123 -15.40 20.04 -3.38
N GLU A 124 -15.40 21.18 -4.06
CA GLU A 124 -15.89 21.24 -5.45
C GLU A 124 -15.02 20.42 -6.42
N GLU A 125 -13.74 20.25 -6.11
CA GLU A 125 -12.83 19.47 -6.93
C GLU A 125 -13.19 17.98 -6.89
N VAL A 126 -13.36 17.42 -5.69
CA VAL A 126 -13.83 16.04 -5.50
C VAL A 126 -15.20 15.87 -6.14
N ARG A 127 -16.12 16.82 -5.90
CA ARG A 127 -17.47 16.79 -6.47
C ARG A 127 -17.47 16.73 -7.99
N ALA A 128 -16.63 17.51 -8.66
CA ALA A 128 -16.54 17.55 -10.12
C ALA A 128 -16.07 16.22 -10.73
N HIS A 129 -15.37 15.39 -9.96
CA HIS A 129 -14.83 14.10 -10.41
C HIS A 129 -15.61 12.89 -9.86
N VAL A 130 -16.74 13.11 -9.17
CA VAL A 130 -17.65 12.04 -8.76
C VAL A 130 -18.17 11.31 -9.99
N ARG A 131 -18.07 9.99 -9.98
CA ARG A 131 -18.50 9.13 -11.09
C ARG A 131 -19.83 8.46 -10.74
N ARG A 132 -20.80 8.54 -11.65
CA ARG A 132 -22.03 7.77 -11.55
C ARG A 132 -21.76 6.36 -12.06
N VAL A 133 -21.79 5.36 -11.19
CA VAL A 133 -21.41 3.98 -11.51
C VAL A 133 -22.58 3.01 -11.33
N PRO A 134 -22.71 1.97 -12.17
CA PRO A 134 -23.75 0.96 -12.01
C PRO A 134 -23.49 0.10 -10.76
N TYR A 135 -24.53 -0.14 -9.98
CA TYR A 135 -24.50 -1.00 -8.79
C TYR A 135 -25.87 -1.65 -8.57
N LEU A 136 -25.92 -3.00 -8.62
CA LEU A 136 -27.11 -3.84 -8.42
C LEU A 136 -28.38 -3.34 -9.16
N GLY A 137 -28.24 -3.02 -10.45
CA GLY A 137 -29.37 -2.57 -11.28
C GLY A 137 -29.79 -1.11 -11.09
N SER A 138 -29.10 -0.37 -10.21
CA SER A 138 -29.23 1.07 -10.05
C SER A 138 -27.90 1.76 -10.37
N TYR A 139 -27.85 3.07 -10.15
CA TYR A 139 -26.63 3.86 -10.23
C TYR A 139 -26.36 4.56 -8.90
N VAL A 140 -25.08 4.69 -8.55
CA VAL A 140 -24.65 5.36 -7.32
C VAL A 140 -23.53 6.35 -7.63
N ASN A 141 -23.45 7.43 -6.86
CA ASN A 141 -22.32 8.36 -6.92
C ASN A 141 -21.14 7.75 -6.18
N ALA A 142 -20.06 7.42 -6.88
CA ALA A 142 -18.82 6.93 -6.31
C ALA A 142 -17.73 7.97 -6.46
N ILE A 143 -16.79 7.96 -5.51
CA ILE A 143 -15.60 8.80 -5.60
C ILE A 143 -14.75 8.43 -6.81
N SER A 144 -13.98 9.39 -7.29
CA SER A 144 -13.02 9.16 -8.35
C SER A 144 -11.96 8.11 -7.91
N PRO A 145 -11.50 7.22 -8.81
CA PRO A 145 -10.37 6.33 -8.56
C PRO A 145 -9.12 7.05 -8.05
N GLU A 146 -8.88 8.28 -8.53
CA GLU A 146 -7.72 9.08 -8.20
C GLU A 146 -7.76 9.57 -6.74
N ASP A 147 -8.90 10.14 -6.31
CA ASP A 147 -9.08 10.55 -4.92
C ASP A 147 -9.09 9.35 -3.98
N PHE A 148 -9.71 8.24 -4.39
CA PHE A 148 -9.70 7.01 -3.62
C PHE A 148 -8.27 6.50 -3.39
N LEU A 149 -7.45 6.47 -4.45
CA LEU A 149 -6.06 6.06 -4.39
C LEU A 149 -5.26 6.97 -3.43
N VAL A 150 -5.46 8.29 -3.50
CA VAL A 150 -4.79 9.25 -2.61
C VAL A 150 -5.18 9.05 -1.16
N ILE A 151 -6.48 8.94 -0.88
CA ILE A 151 -7.02 8.72 0.47
C ILE A 151 -6.44 7.43 1.06
N LYS A 152 -6.46 6.32 0.30
CA LYS A 152 -5.98 5.02 0.80
C LYS A 152 -4.47 4.99 0.99
N ALA A 153 -3.70 5.60 0.10
CA ALA A 153 -2.25 5.73 0.27
C ALA A 153 -1.87 6.60 1.48
N ALA A 154 -2.66 7.64 1.77
CA ALA A 154 -2.49 8.50 2.95
C ALA A 154 -2.90 7.79 4.25
N ALA A 155 -3.98 6.99 4.20
CA ALA A 155 -4.51 6.23 5.34
C ALA A 155 -3.65 5.03 5.74
N HIS A 156 -2.75 4.56 4.87
CA HIS A 156 -1.96 3.37 5.12
C HIS A 156 -1.08 3.49 6.37
N GLN A 157 -1.20 2.48 7.23
CA GLN A 157 -0.38 2.28 8.43
C GLN A 157 0.11 0.82 8.46
N GLU A 158 1.24 0.56 9.12
CA GLU A 158 1.87 -0.77 9.14
C GLU A 158 0.92 -1.85 9.69
N HIS A 159 0.18 -1.55 10.75
CA HIS A 159 -0.79 -2.47 11.36
C HIS A 159 -2.12 -2.55 10.59
N ASN A 160 -2.31 -1.75 9.52
CA ASN A 160 -3.47 -1.81 8.63
C ASN A 160 -3.03 -1.73 7.15
N PRO A 161 -2.46 -2.81 6.60
CA PRO A 161 -1.92 -2.84 5.24
C PRO A 161 -3.01 -2.85 4.16
N HIS A 162 -4.27 -3.12 4.52
CA HIS A 162 -5.36 -3.28 3.57
C HIS A 162 -5.59 -2.04 2.69
N HIS A 163 -5.41 -0.83 3.24
CA HIS A 163 -5.53 0.40 2.46
C HIS A 163 -4.52 0.46 1.30
N TRP A 164 -3.29 0.01 1.50
CA TRP A 164 -2.30 -0.05 0.44
C TRP A 164 -2.71 -1.01 -0.68
N HIS A 165 -3.22 -2.19 -0.30
CA HIS A 165 -3.70 -3.18 -1.26
C HIS A 165 -4.92 -2.69 -2.06
N ASP A 166 -5.82 -1.93 -1.44
CA ASP A 166 -6.96 -1.35 -2.14
C ASP A 166 -6.51 -0.30 -3.17
N ALA A 167 -5.54 0.55 -2.78
CA ALA A 167 -4.96 1.54 -3.69
C ALA A 167 -4.31 0.87 -4.91
N LEU A 168 -3.58 -0.24 -4.70
CA LEU A 168 -2.99 -1.03 -5.78
C LEU A 168 -4.02 -1.71 -6.68
N ALA A 169 -5.13 -2.20 -6.11
CA ALA A 169 -6.20 -2.81 -6.90
C ALA A 169 -6.83 -1.80 -7.87
N VAL A 170 -7.06 -0.57 -7.41
CA VAL A 170 -7.56 0.52 -8.25
C VAL A 170 -6.52 0.94 -9.29
N LEU A 171 -5.25 1.09 -8.88
CA LEU A 171 -4.15 1.43 -9.79
C LEU A 171 -4.03 0.40 -10.94
N LYS A 172 -4.17 -0.89 -10.64
CA LYS A 172 -4.11 -1.99 -11.62
C LYS A 172 -5.18 -1.91 -12.70
N GLN A 173 -6.34 -1.32 -12.42
CA GLN A 173 -7.39 -1.17 -13.44
C GLN A 173 -7.02 -0.18 -14.54
N GLY A 174 -6.08 0.75 -14.29
CA GLY A 174 -5.49 1.62 -15.31
C GLY A 174 -6.40 2.72 -15.87
N ASN A 175 -7.65 2.86 -15.40
CA ASN A 175 -8.59 3.89 -15.88
C ASN A 175 -8.51 5.18 -15.06
N LEU A 176 -7.30 5.74 -14.97
CA LEU A 176 -6.97 6.93 -14.20
C LEU A 176 -6.78 8.15 -15.11
N ASP A 177 -7.31 9.29 -14.69
CA ASP A 177 -6.88 10.61 -15.13
C ASP A 177 -5.57 10.97 -14.40
N TRP A 178 -4.47 10.84 -15.13
CA TRP A 178 -3.13 11.07 -14.58
C TRP A 178 -2.86 12.52 -14.18
N ASP A 179 -3.42 13.49 -14.90
CA ASP A 179 -3.25 14.91 -14.59
C ASP A 179 -4.03 15.26 -13.32
N TYR A 180 -5.23 14.72 -13.19
CA TYR A 180 -6.00 14.84 -11.95
C TYR A 180 -5.29 14.15 -10.78
N LEU A 181 -4.79 12.93 -10.96
CA LEU A 181 -4.03 12.23 -9.92
C LEU A 181 -2.81 13.04 -9.47
N LEU A 182 -2.05 13.63 -10.39
CA LEU A 182 -0.90 14.49 -10.05
C LEU A 182 -1.32 15.72 -9.23
N LYS A 183 -2.46 16.32 -9.55
CA LYS A 183 -3.02 17.44 -8.76
C LYS A 183 -3.37 16.99 -7.34
N ARG A 184 -4.05 15.85 -7.20
CA ARG A 184 -4.49 15.31 -5.90
C ARG A 184 -3.35 14.71 -5.07
N ALA A 185 -2.30 14.22 -5.73
CA ALA A 185 -1.13 13.65 -5.06
C ALA A 185 -0.45 14.64 -4.08
N LYS A 186 -0.66 15.95 -4.23
CA LYS A 186 -0.18 16.98 -3.29
C LYS A 186 -0.60 16.75 -1.83
N HIS A 187 -1.71 16.04 -1.59
CA HIS A 187 -2.15 15.65 -0.25
C HIS A 187 -1.26 14.57 0.40
N ALA A 188 -0.58 13.75 -0.41
CA ALA A 188 0.26 12.67 0.09
C ALA A 188 1.42 12.34 -0.89
N PRO A 189 2.25 13.30 -1.31
CA PRO A 189 3.01 13.20 -2.56
C PRO A 189 4.08 12.10 -2.51
N ARG A 190 4.72 11.91 -1.34
CA ARG A 190 5.67 10.81 -1.12
C ARG A 190 5.00 9.44 -1.10
N ARG A 191 3.79 9.34 -0.52
CA ARG A 191 3.02 8.08 -0.49
C ARG A 191 2.58 7.67 -1.90
N ILE A 192 2.08 8.63 -2.69
CA ILE A 192 1.69 8.37 -4.08
C ILE A 192 2.89 8.01 -4.93
N LEU A 193 4.00 8.73 -4.81
CA LEU A 193 5.22 8.40 -5.54
C LEU A 193 5.70 6.97 -5.23
N ALA A 194 5.73 6.59 -3.94
CA ALA A 194 6.06 5.24 -3.53
C ALA A 194 5.08 4.19 -4.09
N LEU A 195 3.77 4.48 -4.06
CA LEU A 195 2.74 3.58 -4.59
C LEU A 195 2.90 3.37 -6.11
N LEU A 196 3.16 4.43 -6.86
CA LEU A 196 3.33 4.36 -8.31
C LEU A 196 4.58 3.56 -8.71
N ILE A 197 5.71 3.79 -8.03
CA ILE A 197 6.95 3.03 -8.24
C ILE A 197 6.74 1.55 -7.87
N TYR A 198 6.10 1.29 -6.73
CA TYR A 198 5.77 -0.08 -6.30
C TYR A 198 4.79 -0.75 -7.27
N GLY A 199 3.81 -0.01 -7.80
CA GLY A 199 2.90 -0.51 -8.81
C GLY A 199 3.65 -0.95 -10.07
N GLN A 200 4.57 -0.09 -10.54
CA GLN A 200 5.42 -0.40 -11.70
C GLN A 200 6.33 -1.62 -11.45
N SER A 201 6.86 -1.81 -10.24
CA SER A 201 7.63 -3.02 -9.90
C SER A 201 6.80 -4.30 -9.83
N ASN A 202 5.47 -4.18 -9.85
CA ASN A 202 4.52 -5.31 -9.97
C ASN A 202 3.85 -5.35 -11.35
N ASP A 203 4.54 -4.84 -12.38
CA ASP A 203 4.08 -4.81 -13.77
C ASP A 203 2.75 -4.07 -14.01
N ILE A 204 2.36 -3.16 -13.11
CA ILE A 204 1.23 -2.25 -13.35
C ILE A 204 1.69 -1.12 -14.28
N ALA A 205 0.94 -0.90 -15.36
CA ALA A 205 1.23 0.16 -16.32
C ALA A 205 1.02 1.55 -15.71
N VAL A 206 2.13 2.17 -15.26
CA VAL A 206 2.18 3.56 -14.80
C VAL A 206 3.08 4.36 -15.75
N PRO A 207 2.62 5.48 -16.32
CA PRO A 207 3.46 6.29 -17.20
C PRO A 207 4.67 6.86 -16.46
N ASN A 208 5.88 6.66 -17.00
CA ASN A 208 7.12 7.19 -16.42
C ASN A 208 7.07 8.71 -16.23
N GLU A 209 6.40 9.44 -17.13
CA GLU A 209 6.24 10.89 -17.03
C GLU A 209 5.52 11.32 -15.74
N VAL A 210 4.53 10.56 -15.29
CA VAL A 210 3.78 10.84 -14.05
C VAL A 210 4.70 10.70 -12.84
N ILE A 211 5.48 9.61 -12.78
CA ILE A 211 6.47 9.37 -11.73
C ILE A 211 7.52 10.49 -11.72
N GLN A 212 8.05 10.86 -12.89
CA GLN A 212 9.03 11.92 -13.02
C GLN A 212 8.47 13.28 -12.58
N LYS A 213 7.28 13.66 -13.03
CA LYS A 213 6.62 14.92 -12.62
C LYS A 213 6.44 14.98 -11.10
N LEU A 214 5.98 13.89 -10.49
CA LEU A 214 5.78 13.82 -9.04
C LEU A 214 7.11 13.82 -8.26
N TYR A 215 8.11 13.07 -8.74
CA TYR A 215 9.46 13.06 -8.17
C TYR A 215 10.06 14.47 -8.13
N ARG A 216 10.02 15.19 -9.25
CA ARG A 216 10.49 16.57 -9.35
C ARG A 216 9.79 17.48 -8.32
N GLY A 217 8.46 17.38 -8.24
CA GLY A 217 7.67 18.13 -7.26
C GLY A 217 8.00 17.82 -5.79
N VAL A 218 8.53 16.63 -5.49
CA VAL A 218 8.89 16.21 -4.12
C VAL A 218 10.34 16.53 -3.77
N PHE A 219 11.27 16.36 -4.71
CA PHE A 219 12.70 16.29 -4.43
C PHE A 219 13.56 17.36 -5.10
N GLU A 220 13.09 18.07 -6.14
CA GLU A 220 13.92 19.10 -6.81
C GLU A 220 13.92 20.47 -6.11
N SER A 221 13.43 20.56 -4.88
CA SER A 221 13.82 21.67 -4.00
C SER A 221 15.32 21.57 -3.72
N PRO A 222 16.10 22.67 -3.80
CA PRO A 222 17.54 22.62 -3.56
C PRO A 222 17.80 22.07 -2.17
N VAL A 223 18.30 20.84 -2.11
CA VAL A 223 18.76 20.22 -0.88
C VAL A 223 20.09 20.86 -0.55
N TYR A 224 20.09 21.81 0.38
CA TYR A 224 21.32 22.20 1.05
C TYR A 224 21.68 21.03 1.98
N MET A 225 22.61 20.17 1.55
CA MET A 225 23.29 19.22 2.44
C MET A 225 24.54 19.95 2.96
N PRO A 226 24.52 20.61 4.12
CA PRO A 226 25.74 21.04 4.75
C PRO A 226 26.44 19.79 5.26
N GLU A 227 27.42 19.33 4.50
CA GLU A 227 28.37 18.27 4.89
C GLU A 227 27.78 16.85 5.06
N SER A 228 28.68 15.88 5.15
CA SER A 228 28.42 14.44 5.20
C SER A 228 27.41 14.04 6.28
N ILE A 229 26.40 13.26 5.90
CA ILE A 229 25.41 12.68 6.83
C ILE A 229 26.15 11.79 7.83
N VAL A 230 26.21 12.23 9.10
CA VAL A 230 26.73 11.42 10.21
C VAL A 230 25.62 10.45 10.64
N TYR A 231 25.84 9.15 10.45
CA TYR A 231 24.91 8.10 10.89
C TYR A 231 25.25 7.72 12.34
N PRO A 232 24.44 8.12 13.35
CA PRO A 232 24.80 7.94 14.77
C PRO A 232 24.94 6.48 15.20
N TYR A 233 24.41 5.53 14.42
CA TYR A 233 24.47 4.09 14.70
C TYR A 233 25.42 3.30 13.79
N ARG A 234 26.12 3.96 12.85
CA ARG A 234 27.14 3.29 12.00
C ARG A 234 28.58 3.51 12.48
N HIS A 235 28.83 4.52 13.32
CA HIS A 235 30.19 4.80 13.79
C HIS A 235 30.78 3.67 14.66
N ASP A 236 29.96 2.99 15.45
CA ASP A 236 30.44 1.92 16.34
C ASP A 236 30.63 0.56 15.65
N LEU A 237 30.02 0.33 14.48
CA LEU A 237 30.18 -0.92 13.73
C LEU A 237 31.53 -0.97 12.99
N ALA A 238 32.12 0.18 12.64
CA ALA A 238 33.40 0.24 11.95
C ALA A 238 34.60 -0.14 12.83
N HIS A 239 34.43 -0.19 14.16
CA HIS A 239 35.50 -0.52 15.11
C HIS A 239 35.31 -1.86 15.84
N MET A 240 34.26 -2.62 15.55
CA MET A 240 34.18 -4.01 15.98
C MET A 240 34.99 -4.87 15.02
N SER A 241 36.31 -4.96 15.24
CA SER A 241 37.09 -6.04 14.67
C SER A 241 36.50 -7.35 15.20
N ALA A 242 35.81 -8.11 14.35
CA ALA A 242 35.36 -9.46 14.64
C ALA A 242 36.57 -10.42 14.64
N THR A 243 37.52 -10.19 15.56
CA THR A 243 38.58 -11.14 15.88
C THR A 243 38.19 -11.83 17.17
N SER A 244 37.79 -13.10 17.06
CA SER A 244 37.85 -14.04 18.18
C SER A 244 39.30 -14.14 18.66
N GLU A 245 39.50 -14.43 19.95
CA GLU A 245 40.83 -14.55 20.60
C GLU A 245 41.73 -15.65 19.99
N GLU A 246 41.19 -16.48 19.09
CA GLU A 246 41.94 -17.27 18.13
C GLU A 246 41.62 -16.73 16.73
N GLY A 247 42.65 -16.37 15.95
CA GLY A 247 42.56 -15.68 14.66
C GLY A 247 41.89 -16.44 13.50
N THR A 248 40.82 -17.19 13.76
CA THR A 248 39.94 -17.81 12.78
C THR A 248 38.63 -17.04 12.69
N GLU A 249 38.42 -16.33 11.57
CA GLU A 249 37.13 -15.66 11.26
C GLU A 249 35.98 -16.66 11.39
N SER A 250 34.92 -16.27 12.12
CA SER A 250 33.76 -17.13 12.32
C SER A 250 33.10 -17.48 10.98
N PRO A 251 32.72 -18.77 10.75
CA PRO A 251 32.12 -19.24 9.51
C PRO A 251 30.88 -18.44 9.05
N ILE A 252 30.17 -17.83 10.00
CA ILE A 252 28.99 -17.00 9.73
C ILE A 252 29.39 -15.71 8.99
N TYR A 253 30.47 -15.06 9.41
CA TYR A 253 30.97 -13.84 8.77
C TYR A 253 31.61 -14.13 7.42
N VAL A 254 32.35 -15.23 7.31
CA VAL A 254 32.93 -15.70 6.04
C VAL A 254 31.81 -15.99 5.03
N LYS A 255 30.72 -16.67 5.44
CA LYS A 255 29.55 -16.89 4.60
C LYS A 255 28.93 -15.56 4.14
N GLY A 256 28.78 -14.59 5.03
CA GLY A 256 28.21 -13.27 4.72
C GLY A 256 29.02 -12.54 3.64
N LYS A 257 30.34 -12.44 3.81
CA LYS A 257 31.25 -11.80 2.85
C LYS A 257 31.23 -12.48 1.49
N ILE A 258 31.24 -13.82 1.46
CA ILE A 258 31.19 -14.57 0.20
C ILE A 258 29.85 -14.36 -0.52
N MET A 259 28.72 -14.42 0.19
CA MET A 259 27.40 -14.19 -0.41
C MET A 259 27.28 -12.77 -0.98
N GLU A 260 27.78 -11.77 -0.26
CA GLU A 260 27.80 -10.37 -0.72
C GLU A 260 28.66 -10.20 -1.98
N ALA A 261 29.86 -10.77 -2.00
CA ALA A 261 30.77 -10.72 -3.14
C ALA A 261 30.19 -11.45 -4.37
N LEU A 262 29.59 -12.62 -4.20
CA LEU A 262 28.94 -13.36 -5.30
C LEU A 262 27.71 -12.62 -5.86
N THR A 263 26.97 -11.91 -5.01
CA THR A 263 25.76 -11.16 -5.43
C THR A 263 26.12 -9.87 -6.19
N THR A 264 27.27 -9.27 -5.90
CA THR A 264 27.71 -7.99 -6.46
C THR A 264 28.70 -8.12 -7.61
N ASP A 265 29.27 -9.31 -7.84
CA ASP A 265 30.13 -9.59 -9.00
C ASP A 265 29.31 -9.64 -10.29
N GLU A 266 29.58 -8.70 -11.21
CA GLU A 266 28.89 -8.57 -12.50
C GLU A 266 28.96 -9.84 -13.36
N ARG A 267 29.93 -10.72 -13.13
CA ARG A 267 30.05 -12.01 -13.83
C ARG A 267 29.01 -13.02 -13.32
N ILE A 268 28.48 -12.85 -12.10
CA ILE A 268 27.68 -13.86 -11.38
C ILE A 268 26.24 -13.38 -11.06
N ALA A 269 25.99 -12.06 -11.13
CA ALA A 269 24.90 -11.28 -10.53
C ALA A 269 23.42 -11.68 -10.77
N GLU A 270 23.10 -12.82 -11.38
CA GLU A 270 21.71 -13.26 -11.63
C GLU A 270 21.37 -14.69 -11.17
N HIS A 271 22.27 -15.38 -10.47
CA HIS A 271 22.13 -16.83 -10.22
C HIS A 271 21.94 -17.22 -8.75
N ASP A 272 21.11 -18.25 -8.53
CA ASP A 272 20.71 -18.77 -7.21
C ASP A 272 21.83 -19.63 -6.57
N VAL A 273 23.04 -19.06 -6.44
CA VAL A 273 24.22 -19.70 -5.85
C VAL A 273 24.15 -19.61 -4.32
N LYS A 274 24.01 -20.77 -3.68
CA LYS A 274 23.97 -20.93 -2.23
C LYS A 274 25.32 -21.40 -1.72
N VAL A 275 25.81 -20.73 -0.67
CA VAL A 275 27.07 -21.06 -0.02
C VAL A 275 26.84 -21.59 1.38
N VAL A 276 27.48 -22.72 1.69
CA VAL A 276 27.58 -23.29 3.04
C VAL A 276 29.03 -23.22 3.47
N VAL A 277 29.29 -22.61 4.63
CA VAL A 277 30.62 -22.51 5.21
C VAL A 277 30.66 -23.35 6.49
N SER A 278 31.68 -24.19 6.61
CA SER A 278 32.05 -24.96 7.80
C SER A 278 33.53 -24.70 8.10
N ASP A 279 34.00 -25.04 9.30
CA ASP A 279 35.29 -24.60 9.89
C ASP A 279 36.46 -24.36 8.91
N LYS A 280 36.67 -25.22 7.91
CA LYS A 280 37.69 -25.01 6.86
C LYS A 280 37.23 -25.33 5.44
N THR A 281 35.92 -25.48 5.21
CA THR A 281 35.38 -25.90 3.90
C THR A 281 34.22 -25.02 3.50
N ILE A 282 34.25 -24.58 2.24
CA ILE A 282 33.18 -23.82 1.60
C ILE A 282 32.57 -24.72 0.53
N VAL A 283 31.25 -24.86 0.54
CA VAL A 283 30.51 -25.59 -0.49
C VAL A 283 29.58 -24.62 -1.19
N ALA A 284 29.85 -24.36 -2.48
CA ALA A 284 28.97 -23.57 -3.34
C ALA A 284 28.08 -24.52 -4.15
N LYS A 285 26.76 -24.27 -4.16
CA LYS A 285 25.77 -25.05 -4.93
C LYS A 285 24.83 -24.09 -5.65
N GLY A 286 24.46 -24.42 -6.88
CA GLY A 286 23.54 -23.59 -7.67
C GLY A 286 23.59 -23.95 -9.13
N GLU A 287 22.99 -23.10 -9.97
CA GLU A 287 23.03 -23.21 -11.42
C GLU A 287 23.59 -21.91 -12.00
N VAL A 288 24.47 -22.01 -12.99
CA VAL A 288 24.94 -20.89 -13.84
C VAL A 288 24.78 -21.27 -15.31
N PHE A 289 24.90 -20.34 -16.25
CA PHE A 289 24.65 -20.62 -17.67
C PHE A 289 25.93 -20.87 -18.49
N THR A 290 27.11 -20.57 -17.95
CA THR A 290 28.40 -20.72 -18.65
C THR A 290 29.48 -21.27 -17.73
N GLU A 291 30.53 -21.87 -18.29
CA GLU A 291 31.69 -22.27 -17.47
C GLU A 291 32.49 -21.07 -16.95
N GLU A 292 32.53 -19.97 -17.68
CA GLU A 292 33.17 -18.72 -17.21
C GLU A 292 32.52 -18.21 -15.92
N GLN A 293 31.20 -18.34 -15.79
CA GLN A 293 30.46 -18.01 -14.57
C GLN A 293 30.78 -18.95 -13.41
N LYS A 294 30.93 -20.25 -13.68
CA LYS A 294 31.30 -21.23 -12.65
C LYS A 294 32.73 -21.03 -12.16
N ASP A 295 33.64 -20.67 -13.06
CA ASP A 295 35.01 -20.32 -12.72
C ASP A 295 35.07 -19.03 -11.90
N ALA A 296 34.27 -18.02 -12.26
CA ALA A 296 34.14 -16.79 -11.47
C ALA A 296 33.69 -17.06 -10.03
N VAL A 297 32.80 -18.03 -9.79
CA VAL A 297 32.41 -18.45 -8.42
C VAL A 297 33.61 -18.95 -7.62
N ASN A 298 34.55 -19.70 -8.23
CA ASN A 298 35.77 -20.15 -7.56
C ASN A 298 36.70 -18.98 -7.22
N GLU A 299 36.89 -18.07 -8.16
CA GLU A 299 37.77 -16.91 -8.00
C GLU A 299 37.29 -16.01 -6.86
N VAL A 300 36.00 -15.66 -6.85
CA VAL A 300 35.40 -14.81 -5.83
C VAL A 300 35.49 -15.46 -4.44
N ILE A 301 35.25 -16.78 -4.34
CA ILE A 301 35.39 -17.49 -3.06
C ILE A 301 36.85 -17.51 -2.60
N HIS A 302 37.80 -17.73 -3.50
CA HIS A 302 39.22 -17.79 -3.17
C HIS A 302 39.80 -16.42 -2.75
N GLU A 303 39.34 -15.33 -3.36
CA GLU A 303 39.73 -13.97 -2.99
C GLU A 303 39.28 -13.59 -1.58
N ILE A 304 38.06 -13.97 -1.22
CA ILE A 304 37.46 -13.63 0.09
C ILE A 304 37.94 -14.58 1.20
N ALA A 305 38.18 -15.85 0.89
CA ALA A 305 38.51 -16.88 1.86
C ALA A 305 39.66 -17.80 1.37
N PRO A 306 40.88 -17.28 1.18
CA PRO A 306 42.00 -18.01 0.57
C PRO A 306 42.47 -19.22 1.41
N SER A 307 42.18 -19.22 2.71
CA SER A 307 42.54 -20.29 3.65
C SER A 307 41.52 -21.43 3.74
N TYR A 308 40.39 -21.33 3.03
CA TYR A 308 39.31 -22.32 3.05
C TYR A 308 39.37 -23.22 1.80
N GLU A 309 39.07 -24.51 1.98
CA GLU A 309 38.92 -25.44 0.86
C GLU A 309 37.56 -25.21 0.18
N CYS A 310 37.56 -24.77 -1.08
CA CYS A 310 36.33 -24.57 -1.85
C CYS A 310 35.94 -25.84 -2.62
N LYS A 311 34.72 -26.32 -2.40
CA LYS A 311 34.05 -27.36 -3.19
C LYS A 311 32.93 -26.72 -3.98
N ASN A 312 33.23 -26.38 -5.24
CA ASN A 312 32.26 -25.82 -6.15
C ASN A 312 31.45 -26.93 -6.82
N LEU A 313 30.19 -27.04 -6.41
CA LEU A 313 29.18 -27.97 -6.91
C LEU A 313 28.10 -27.22 -7.72
N VAL A 314 28.43 -26.05 -8.27
CA VAL A 314 27.57 -25.29 -9.16
C VAL A 314 27.54 -25.98 -10.53
N ASN A 315 26.34 -26.18 -11.07
CA ASN A 315 26.13 -26.82 -12.36
C ASN A 315 25.97 -25.77 -13.46
N VAL A 316 26.55 -26.03 -14.63
CA VAL A 316 26.24 -25.24 -15.83
C VAL A 316 24.97 -25.79 -16.45
N ARG A 317 23.90 -25.00 -16.39
CA ARG A 317 22.63 -25.31 -17.03
C ARG A 317 22.72 -25.02 -18.52
N ILE A 318 22.64 -26.08 -19.32
CA ILE A 318 22.50 -26.00 -20.76
C ILE A 318 21.02 -25.81 -21.07
N LEU A 319 20.62 -24.61 -21.49
CA LEU A 319 19.30 -24.39 -22.05
C LEU A 319 19.26 -24.95 -23.48
N HIS A 320 18.64 -26.11 -23.65
CA HIS A 320 18.31 -26.61 -24.97
C HIS A 320 17.23 -25.72 -25.59
N ALA A 321 17.36 -25.41 -26.88
CA ALA A 321 16.26 -24.82 -27.63
C ALA A 321 15.04 -25.75 -27.52
N PRO A 322 13.81 -25.21 -27.37
CA PRO A 322 12.62 -26.04 -27.31
C PRO A 322 12.56 -26.94 -28.54
N GLU A 323 12.48 -28.26 -28.34
CA GLU A 323 12.26 -29.22 -29.40
C GLU A 323 10.89 -28.96 -30.01
N GLY A 324 10.88 -28.45 -31.25
CA GLY A 324 9.70 -28.40 -32.13
C GLY A 324 8.53 -27.59 -31.59
N SER A 325 8.32 -26.41 -32.17
CA SER A 325 7.02 -25.72 -32.11
C SER A 325 5.90 -26.71 -32.43
N GLU A 326 5.04 -27.02 -31.45
CA GLU A 326 3.78 -27.69 -31.74
C GLU A 326 3.00 -26.82 -32.72
N ALA A 327 2.82 -27.31 -33.94
CA ALA A 327 1.92 -26.69 -34.90
C ALA A 327 0.50 -26.79 -34.30
N ILE A 328 -0.05 -25.64 -33.93
CA ILE A 328 -1.44 -25.50 -33.50
C ILE A 328 -2.32 -26.08 -34.62
N LYS A 329 -3.02 -27.17 -34.35
CA LYS A 329 -4.04 -27.76 -35.23
C LYS A 329 -5.43 -27.28 -34.84
#